data_AF-A0A438CUX6-F1
#
_entry.id   AF-A0A438CUX6-F1
#
_cell.length_a   1.000
_cell.length_b   1.000
_cell.length_c   1.000
_cell.angle_alpha   90.00
_cell.angle_beta   90.00
_cell.angle_gamma   90.00
#
_symmetry.space_group_name_H-M   'P 1'
#
loop_
_entity.id
_entity.type
_entity.pdbx_description
1 polymer ?
#
loop_
_entity_poly.entity_id
_entity_poly.type
_entity_poly.pdbx_seq_one_letter_code
_entity_poly.pdbx_strand_id
1 'polypeptide(L)'
;MLRDFKISQEEDSVVWRGGGQGIFGVRHAYNLLAAPNTLDFPVRCIWVDKVPTKAAFFAWEATWGKILTLDRLQRGWQLPNCCFLCGCEEENVNHILLHCTVARVLWDIILALFGVHWVFPETVIEVLLSWRGSFVGKKRKKIWNSIPVCIFWTVWKEEID
;
A
#
# COMPACT_ATOMS: atom_id res chain seq x y z
N MET A 1 -40.97 10.67 -32.29
CA MET A 1 -41.05 9.92 -33.55
C MET A 1 -40.39 8.57 -33.34
N LEU A 2 -41.18 7.50 -33.23
CA LEU A 2 -40.75 6.09 -33.37
C LEU A 2 -41.84 5.41 -34.19
N ARG A 3 -41.98 5.81 -35.46
CA ARG A 3 -43.07 5.34 -36.34
C ARG A 3 -42.73 4.05 -37.10
N ASP A 4 -41.51 3.55 -36.99
CA ASP A 4 -41.03 2.41 -37.79
C ASP A 4 -40.53 1.22 -36.95
N PHE A 5 -40.85 1.17 -35.65
CA PHE A 5 -40.47 0.02 -34.82
C PHE A 5 -41.56 -1.06 -34.88
N LYS A 6 -41.33 -2.10 -35.70
CA LYS A 6 -42.16 -3.31 -35.73
C LYS A 6 -41.94 -4.08 -34.43
N ILE A 7 -42.96 -4.18 -33.58
CA ILE A 7 -42.93 -4.99 -32.37
C ILE A 7 -42.87 -6.46 -32.80
N SER A 8 -41.72 -7.11 -32.61
CA SER A 8 -41.60 -8.57 -32.74
C SER A 8 -42.34 -9.24 -31.59
N GLN A 9 -42.92 -10.42 -31.84
CA GLN A 9 -43.51 -11.26 -30.80
C GLN A 9 -42.46 -12.01 -29.96
N GLU A 10 -41.18 -11.79 -30.23
CA GLU A 10 -40.07 -12.36 -29.48
C GLU A 10 -40.00 -11.70 -28.10
N GLU A 11 -39.89 -12.52 -27.04
CA GLU A 11 -39.71 -12.04 -25.68
C GLU A 11 -38.36 -11.33 -25.51
N ASP A 12 -38.37 -10.22 -24.77
CA ASP A 12 -37.15 -9.49 -24.43
C ASP A 12 -36.17 -10.40 -23.67
N SER A 13 -34.94 -10.47 -24.15
CA SER A 13 -33.88 -11.27 -23.54
C SER A 13 -32.82 -10.37 -22.88
N VAL A 14 -32.35 -10.79 -21.70
CA VAL A 14 -31.27 -10.10 -20.99
C VAL A 14 -29.94 -10.48 -21.62
N VAL A 15 -29.32 -9.54 -22.31
CA VAL A 15 -28.03 -9.73 -22.98
C VAL A 15 -26.90 -9.16 -22.13
N TRP A 16 -25.92 -10.00 -21.79
CA TRP A 16 -24.70 -9.59 -21.10
C TRP A 16 -23.75 -8.85 -22.05
N ARG A 17 -23.38 -7.60 -21.71
CA ARG A 17 -22.42 -6.81 -22.51
C ARG A 17 -20.94 -7.11 -22.24
N GLY A 18 -20.65 -7.90 -21.20
CA GLY A 18 -19.29 -8.11 -20.70
C GLY A 18 -18.51 -9.26 -21.36
N GLY A 19 -18.64 -9.45 -22.67
CA GLY A 19 -17.87 -10.43 -23.44
C GLY A 19 -18.53 -11.81 -23.61
N GLY A 20 -18.36 -12.39 -24.80
CA GLY A 20 -19.07 -13.61 -25.25
C GLY A 20 -20.46 -13.32 -25.83
N GLN A 21 -21.10 -14.32 -26.46
CA GLN A 21 -22.35 -14.24 -27.26
C GLN A 21 -23.62 -13.81 -26.47
N GLY A 22 -23.55 -12.78 -25.64
CA GLY A 22 -24.68 -12.25 -24.90
C GLY A 22 -25.08 -13.02 -23.64
N ILE A 23 -24.40 -14.13 -23.33
CA ILE A 23 -24.71 -14.99 -22.17
C ILE A 23 -23.87 -14.59 -20.97
N PHE A 24 -24.51 -14.40 -19.82
CA PHE A 24 -23.82 -14.16 -18.55
C PHE A 24 -22.99 -15.38 -18.14
N GLY A 25 -21.71 -15.16 -17.88
CA GLY A 25 -20.82 -16.19 -17.34
C GLY A 25 -20.03 -15.65 -16.17
N VAL A 26 -20.12 -16.33 -15.02
CA VAL A 26 -19.41 -15.95 -13.77
C VAL A 26 -17.90 -15.77 -14.03
N ARG A 27 -17.30 -16.64 -14.84
CA ARG A 27 -15.88 -16.53 -15.24
C ARG A 27 -15.57 -15.23 -15.99
N HIS A 28 -16.43 -14.82 -16.92
CA HIS A 28 -16.23 -13.59 -17.71
C HIS A 28 -16.49 -12.35 -16.87
N ALA A 29 -17.55 -12.37 -16.05
CA ALA A 29 -17.83 -11.30 -15.10
C ALA A 29 -16.69 -11.13 -14.08
N TYR A 30 -16.17 -12.23 -13.53
CA TYR A 30 -15.02 -12.20 -12.64
C TYR A 30 -13.78 -11.65 -13.35
N ASN A 31 -13.47 -12.09 -14.57
CA ASN A 31 -12.31 -11.57 -15.30
C ASN A 31 -12.43 -10.09 -15.66
N LEU A 32 -13.64 -9.56 -15.86
CA LEU A 32 -13.87 -8.13 -16.06
C LEU A 32 -13.71 -7.32 -14.76
N LEU A 33 -14.20 -7.86 -13.64
CA LEU A 33 -14.09 -7.21 -12.33
C LEU A 33 -12.67 -7.31 -11.75
N ALA A 34 -12.04 -8.45 -11.95
CA ALA A 34 -10.66 -8.76 -11.60
C ALA A 34 -9.70 -8.41 -12.75
N ALA A 35 -10.12 -7.54 -13.68
CA ALA A 35 -9.23 -6.96 -14.68
C ALA A 35 -7.95 -6.57 -13.94
N PRO A 36 -6.78 -7.09 -14.36
CA PRO A 36 -5.57 -6.94 -13.58
C PRO A 36 -5.35 -5.45 -13.39
N ASN A 37 -5.39 -4.98 -12.14
CA ASN A 37 -4.84 -3.68 -11.81
C ASN A 37 -3.44 -3.68 -12.42
N THR A 38 -3.21 -2.81 -13.41
CA THR A 38 -1.96 -2.75 -14.17
C THR A 38 -0.75 -2.38 -13.31
N LEU A 39 -0.99 -2.07 -12.03
CA LEU A 39 0.00 -1.94 -10.99
C LEU A 39 0.09 -3.27 -10.22
N ASP A 40 1.01 -4.12 -10.66
CA ASP A 40 1.39 -5.35 -9.94
C ASP A 40 1.81 -4.96 -8.52
N PHE A 41 1.01 -5.33 -7.52
CA PHE A 41 1.30 -5.01 -6.12
C PHE A 41 2.68 -5.58 -5.75
N PRO A 42 3.56 -4.84 -5.03
CA PRO A 42 4.92 -5.28 -4.76
C PRO A 42 5.02 -6.32 -3.64
N VAL A 43 4.35 -7.47 -3.82
CA VAL A 43 4.29 -8.61 -2.90
C VAL A 43 5.67 -8.94 -2.35
N ARG A 44 6.66 -9.04 -3.25
CA ARG A 44 7.99 -9.45 -2.84
C ARG A 44 8.65 -8.42 -1.89
N CYS A 45 8.37 -7.13 -2.03
CA CYS A 45 8.96 -6.08 -1.20
C CYS A 45 8.53 -6.16 0.27
N ILE A 46 7.39 -6.78 0.54
CA ILE A 46 6.79 -6.86 1.87
C ILE A 46 7.07 -8.21 2.52
N TRP A 47 6.88 -9.30 1.78
CA TRP A 47 7.10 -10.65 2.27
C TRP A 47 8.57 -11.06 2.14
N VAL A 48 9.37 -10.69 3.14
CA VAL A 48 10.81 -11.00 3.20
C VAL A 48 11.12 -12.03 4.29
N ASP A 49 12.06 -12.94 4.05
CA ASP A 49 12.26 -14.16 4.85
C ASP A 49 12.61 -13.94 6.34
N LYS A 50 13.04 -12.73 6.74
CA LYS A 50 13.63 -12.46 8.06
C LYS A 50 12.81 -11.52 8.95
N VAL A 51 11.53 -11.32 8.65
CA VAL A 51 10.65 -10.48 9.48
C VAL A 51 9.46 -11.29 10.01
N PRO A 52 8.98 -11.00 11.23
CA PRO A 52 7.75 -11.60 11.73
C PRO A 52 6.57 -11.31 10.79
N THR A 53 5.66 -12.27 10.61
CA THR A 53 4.48 -12.12 9.74
C THR A 53 3.64 -10.90 10.10
N LYS A 54 3.53 -10.57 11.40
CA LYS A 54 2.81 -9.37 11.87
C LYS A 54 3.43 -8.05 11.34
N ALA A 55 4.75 -7.99 11.23
CA ALA A 55 5.45 -6.82 10.71
C ALA A 55 5.27 -6.71 9.18
N ALA A 56 5.33 -7.84 8.47
CA ALA A 56 5.03 -7.87 7.04
C ALA A 56 3.57 -7.49 6.76
N PHE A 57 2.62 -7.99 7.55
CA PHE A 57 1.21 -7.62 7.44
C PHE A 57 1.00 -6.13 7.73
N PHE A 58 1.66 -5.58 8.75
CA PHE A 58 1.64 -4.14 9.01
C PHE A 58 2.17 -3.33 7.82
N ALA A 59 3.31 -3.71 7.24
CA ALA A 59 3.85 -3.05 6.06
C ALA A 59 2.90 -3.15 4.85
N TRP A 60 2.18 -4.27 4.70
CA TRP A 60 1.12 -4.44 3.71
C TRP A 60 -0.02 -3.43 3.93
N GLU A 61 -0.56 -3.32 5.13
CA GLU A 61 -1.58 -2.32 5.45
C GLU A 61 -1.06 -0.88 5.21
N ALA A 62 0.21 -0.61 5.53
CA ALA A 62 0.82 0.69 5.34
C ALA A 62 0.88 1.08 3.85
N THR A 63 1.12 0.13 2.94
CA THR A 63 1.08 0.41 1.49
C THR A 63 -0.30 0.80 0.99
N TRP A 64 -1.38 0.37 1.66
CA TRP A 64 -2.74 0.76 1.34
C TRP A 64 -3.19 2.05 2.06
N GLY A 65 -2.30 2.65 2.88
CA GLY A 65 -2.66 3.78 3.74
C GLY A 65 -3.67 3.40 4.84
N LYS A 66 -3.73 2.12 5.22
CA LYS A 66 -4.78 1.55 6.08
C LYS A 66 -4.36 1.23 7.51
N ILE A 67 -3.12 1.56 7.90
CA ILE A 67 -2.71 1.46 9.32
C ILE A 67 -3.51 2.47 10.17
N LEU A 68 -3.68 2.17 11.46
CA LEU A 68 -4.38 3.09 12.37
C LEU A 68 -3.48 4.29 12.64
N THR A 69 -3.56 5.31 11.80
CA THR A 69 -3.10 6.66 12.18
C THR A 69 -4.18 7.32 13.03
N LEU A 70 -3.82 8.27 13.88
CA LEU A 70 -4.75 9.04 14.73
C LEU A 70 -5.97 9.57 13.95
N ASP A 71 -5.79 9.91 12.67
CA ASP A 71 -6.86 10.24 11.71
C ASP A 71 -8.04 9.24 11.73
N ARG A 72 -7.78 7.93 11.89
CA ARG A 72 -8.83 6.88 11.94
C ARG A 72 -9.49 6.71 13.31
N LEU A 73 -8.88 7.22 14.38
CA LEU A 73 -9.48 7.26 15.72
C LEU A 73 -10.50 8.40 15.88
N GLN A 74 -10.56 9.35 14.93
CA GLN A 74 -11.46 10.51 14.94
C GLN A 74 -12.93 10.18 14.61
N ARG A 75 -13.44 9.02 15.03
CA ARG A 75 -14.87 8.68 14.99
C ARG A 75 -15.65 9.41 16.10
N GLY A 76 -15.59 10.74 16.12
CA GLY A 76 -16.50 11.59 16.90
C GLY A 76 -15.88 12.67 17.80
N TRP A 77 -14.55 12.75 17.93
CA TRP A 77 -13.89 13.80 18.75
C TRP A 77 -12.99 14.68 17.89
N GLN A 78 -13.14 16.01 18.03
CA GLN A 78 -12.31 17.03 17.35
C GLN A 78 -10.97 17.18 18.09
N LEU A 79 -10.04 16.25 17.85
CA LEU A 79 -8.64 16.40 18.27
C LEU A 79 -7.81 16.92 17.09
N PRO A 80 -6.83 17.81 17.30
CA PRO A 80 -5.89 18.20 16.25
C PRO A 80 -5.19 16.96 15.68
N ASN A 81 -5.20 16.77 14.37
CA ASN A 81 -4.41 15.72 13.72
C ASN A 81 -2.93 16.12 13.77
N CYS A 82 -2.24 15.78 14.85
CA CYS A 82 -0.82 16.03 15.04
C CYS A 82 -0.10 14.69 15.17
N CYS A 83 1.05 14.54 14.50
CA CYS A 83 1.87 13.35 14.57
C CYS A 83 2.28 13.03 16.01
N PHE A 84 2.02 11.81 16.46
CA PHE A 84 2.33 11.32 17.80
C PHE A 84 3.81 11.47 18.17
N LEU A 85 4.71 11.28 17.20
CA LEU A 85 6.15 11.29 17.45
C LEU A 85 6.76 12.69 17.46
N CYS A 86 6.42 13.54 16.50
CA CYS A 86 7.05 14.87 16.38
C CYS A 86 6.19 15.99 16.95
N GLY A 87 4.86 15.82 17.00
CA GLY A 87 3.90 16.85 17.42
C GLY A 87 3.81 18.09 16.54
N CYS A 88 4.56 18.16 15.44
CA CYS A 88 4.70 19.40 14.63
C CYS A 88 3.84 19.41 13.37
N GLU A 89 3.62 18.25 12.76
CA GLU A 89 2.98 18.11 11.44
C GLU A 89 1.75 17.21 11.53
N GLU A 90 0.92 17.24 10.50
CA GLU A 90 -0.24 16.36 10.39
C GLU A 90 0.16 14.88 10.35
N GLU A 91 -0.54 14.04 11.12
CA GLU A 91 -0.28 12.61 11.07
C GLU A 91 -0.93 11.96 9.86
N ASN A 92 -0.09 11.32 9.06
CA ASN A 92 -0.50 10.35 8.06
C ASN A 92 0.58 9.27 7.94
N VAL A 93 0.24 8.18 7.23
CA VAL A 93 1.12 7.00 7.08
C VAL A 93 2.49 7.36 6.53
N ASN A 94 2.54 8.24 5.52
CA ASN A 94 3.80 8.63 4.91
C ASN A 94 4.62 9.53 5.85
N HIS A 95 3.97 10.45 6.57
CA HIS A 95 4.63 11.27 7.56
C HIS A 95 5.23 10.40 8.67
N ILE A 96 4.41 9.66 9.41
CA ILE A 96 4.88 8.92 10.60
C ILE A 96 5.98 7.89 10.25
N LEU A 97 5.87 7.20 9.11
CA LEU A 97 6.83 6.15 8.73
C LEU A 97 8.07 6.66 7.97
N LEU A 98 7.96 7.79 7.26
CA LEU A 98 9.02 8.29 6.38
C LEU A 98 9.50 9.69 6.73
N HIS A 99 8.60 10.67 6.85
CA HIS A 99 8.97 12.10 6.86
C HIS A 99 9.02 12.73 8.24
N CYS A 100 8.49 12.06 9.26
CA CYS A 100 8.57 12.46 10.65
C CYS A 100 10.04 12.62 11.04
N THR A 101 10.40 13.72 11.69
CA THR A 101 11.77 14.02 12.09
C THR A 101 12.40 12.90 12.93
N VAL A 102 11.61 12.29 13.83
CA VAL A 102 12.04 11.13 14.64
C VAL A 102 12.31 9.91 13.76
N ALA A 103 11.37 9.57 12.87
CA ALA A 103 11.54 8.46 11.93
C ALA A 103 12.72 8.68 10.97
N ARG A 104 12.92 9.91 10.52
CA ARG A 104 14.05 10.32 9.66
C ARG A 104 15.39 10.06 10.31
N VAL A 105 15.56 10.39 11.59
CA VAL A 105 16.78 10.10 12.33
C VAL A 105 17.08 8.60 12.33
N LEU A 106 16.07 7.75 12.58
CA LEU A 106 16.23 6.30 12.54
C LEU A 106 16.65 5.80 11.15
N TRP A 107 16.01 6.31 10.10
CA TRP A 107 16.37 6.00 8.72
C TRP A 107 17.81 6.40 8.40
N ASP A 108 18.21 7.62 8.75
CA ASP A 108 19.54 8.15 8.44
C ASP A 108 20.64 7.37 9.17
N ILE A 109 20.41 6.94 10.42
CA ILE A 109 21.32 6.06 11.16
C ILE A 109 21.52 4.74 10.40
N ILE A 110 20.44 4.08 9.98
CA ILE A 110 20.53 2.82 9.26
C ILE A 110 21.21 3.00 7.90
N LEU A 111 20.87 4.05 7.16
CA LEU A 111 21.50 4.36 5.88
C LEU A 111 23.01 4.60 6.02
N ALA A 112 23.44 5.33 7.06
CA ALA A 112 24.85 5.55 7.38
C ALA A 112 25.58 4.23 7.69
N LEU A 113 24.96 3.31 8.44
CA LEU A 113 25.53 1.98 8.73
C LEU A 113 25.79 1.15 7.47
N PHE A 114 24.97 1.34 6.44
CA PHE A 114 25.14 0.66 5.15
C PHE A 114 25.97 1.46 4.13
N GLY A 115 26.31 2.71 4.44
CA GLY A 115 27.03 3.63 3.55
C GLY A 115 26.21 4.05 2.34
N VAL A 116 24.88 4.11 2.46
CA VAL A 116 23.96 4.42 1.36
C VAL A 116 23.44 5.83 1.52
N HIS A 117 23.54 6.64 0.46
CA HIS A 117 22.85 7.92 0.37
C HIS A 117 21.49 7.67 -0.28
N TRP A 118 20.43 8.19 0.35
CA TRP A 118 19.07 7.91 -0.08
C TRP A 118 18.24 9.20 -0.17
N VAL A 119 17.50 9.34 -1.26
CA VAL A 119 16.47 10.36 -1.42
C VAL A 119 15.14 9.67 -1.18
N PHE A 120 14.39 10.12 -0.19
CA PHE A 120 13.11 9.50 0.15
C PHE A 120 12.03 9.93 -0.85
N PRO A 121 11.34 8.97 -1.48
CA PRO A 121 10.07 9.22 -2.17
C PRO A 121 9.00 9.75 -1.22
N GLU A 122 7.90 10.24 -1.80
CA GLU A 122 6.79 10.79 -1.02
C GLU A 122 6.01 9.69 -0.29
N THR A 123 5.94 8.48 -0.87
CA THR A 123 5.05 7.42 -0.38
C THR A 123 5.75 6.16 0.09
N VAL A 124 5.13 5.44 1.03
CA VAL A 124 5.60 4.15 1.55
C VAL A 124 5.76 3.10 0.45
N ILE A 125 4.83 3.07 -0.51
CA ILE A 125 4.88 2.12 -1.61
C ILE A 125 6.09 2.37 -2.53
N GLU A 126 6.38 3.64 -2.83
CA GLU A 126 7.55 4.01 -3.65
C GLU A 126 8.86 3.71 -2.94
N VAL A 127 8.93 3.93 -1.61
CA VAL A 127 10.09 3.51 -0.80
C VAL A 127 10.29 2.00 -0.95
N LEU A 128 9.26 1.19 -0.72
CA LEU A 128 9.38 -0.28 -0.82
C LEU A 128 9.74 -0.77 -2.22
N LEU A 129 9.24 -0.11 -3.27
CA LEU A 129 9.57 -0.39 -4.66
C LEU A 129 11.03 -0.05 -4.98
N SER A 130 11.45 1.17 -4.65
CA SER A 130 12.81 1.65 -4.93
C SER A 130 13.86 0.92 -4.09
N TRP A 131 13.55 0.52 -2.85
CA TRP A 131 14.46 -0.18 -1.92
C TRP A 131 15.03 -1.49 -2.46
N ARG A 132 14.32 -2.13 -3.40
CA ARG A 132 14.72 -3.40 -4.04
C ARG A 132 15.97 -3.33 -4.91
N GLY A 133 16.45 -2.12 -5.21
CA GLY A 133 17.65 -1.91 -6.02
C GLY A 133 18.91 -2.57 -5.45
N SER A 134 19.99 -2.51 -6.23
CA SER A 134 21.28 -3.16 -5.88
C SER A 134 22.19 -2.20 -5.11
N PHE A 135 21.69 -1.63 -4.01
CA PHE A 135 22.44 -0.68 -3.17
C PHE A 135 23.52 -1.34 -2.30
N VAL A 136 23.38 -2.65 -2.05
CA VAL A 136 24.29 -3.41 -1.20
C VAL A 136 24.76 -4.70 -1.87
N GLY A 137 25.96 -5.16 -1.51
CA GLY A 137 26.48 -6.44 -1.98
C GLY A 137 25.64 -7.65 -1.55
N LYS A 138 25.78 -8.77 -2.28
CA LYS A 138 24.99 -10.01 -2.09
C LYS A 138 24.93 -10.50 -0.64
N LYS A 139 26.03 -10.38 0.10
CA LYS A 139 26.15 -10.80 1.52
C LYS A 139 25.15 -10.06 2.43
N ARG A 140 24.92 -8.77 2.18
CA ARG A 140 24.06 -7.91 3.01
C ARG A 140 22.62 -7.80 2.50
N LYS A 141 22.34 -8.27 1.28
CA LYS A 141 21.04 -8.10 0.59
C LYS A 141 19.84 -8.62 1.39
N LYS A 142 19.98 -9.75 2.08
CA LYS A 142 18.90 -10.30 2.91
C LYS A 142 18.51 -9.38 4.07
N ILE A 143 19.50 -8.80 4.76
CA ILE A 143 19.28 -7.85 5.86
C ILE A 143 18.71 -6.55 5.29
N TRP A 144 19.34 -6.03 4.23
CA TRP A 144 18.89 -4.82 3.55
C TRP A 144 17.41 -4.86 3.17
N ASN A 145 16.95 -5.96 2.57
CA ASN A 145 15.55 -6.12 2.18
C ASN A 145 14.57 -6.09 3.36
N SER A 146 15.02 -6.36 4.58
CA SER A 146 14.17 -6.39 5.78
C SER A 146 14.06 -5.01 6.45
N ILE A 147 14.99 -4.10 6.16
CA ILE A 147 15.11 -2.79 6.85
C ILE A 147 13.81 -1.99 6.84
N PRO A 148 13.12 -1.77 5.70
CA PRO A 148 11.92 -0.94 5.70
C PRO A 148 10.83 -1.49 6.59
N VAL A 149 10.58 -2.80 6.49
CA VAL A 149 9.57 -3.48 7.31
C VAL A 149 9.96 -3.44 8.80
N CYS A 150 11.24 -3.62 9.13
CA CYS A 150 11.72 -3.51 10.50
C CYS A 150 11.55 -2.10 11.07
N ILE A 151 11.90 -1.06 10.30
CA ILE A 151 11.73 0.33 10.72
C ILE A 151 10.26 0.65 10.92
N PHE A 152 9.41 0.33 9.94
CA PHE A 152 7.97 0.55 10.03
C PHE A 152 7.37 -0.10 11.28
N TRP A 153 7.74 -1.36 11.54
CA TRP A 153 7.29 -2.07 12.72
C TRP A 153 7.82 -1.49 14.03
N THR A 154 9.05 -0.98 14.03
CA THR A 154 9.65 -0.35 15.23
C THR A 154 8.96 0.97 15.54
N VAL A 155 8.78 1.82 14.54
CA VAL A 155 8.06 3.10 14.67
C VAL A 155 6.63 2.86 15.20
N TRP A 156 5.94 1.88 14.63
CA TRP A 156 4.59 1.49 15.08
C TRP A 156 4.54 0.98 16.52
N LYS A 157 5.58 0.28 16.98
CA LYS A 157 5.64 -0.26 18.34
C LYS A 157 5.70 0.82 19.40
N GLU A 158 6.33 1.96 19.10
CA GLU A 158 6.41 3.13 19.99
C GLU A 158 5.08 3.89 20.09
N GLU A 159 4.17 3.74 19.13
CA GLU A 159 2.84 4.36 19.16
C GLU A 159 1.85 3.59 20.05
N ILE A 160 2.06 2.28 20.22
CA ILE A 160 1.18 1.40 21.02
C ILE A 160 1.56 1.34 22.50
N ASP A 161 2.83 1.60 22.83
CA ASP A 161 3.38 1.50 24.20
C ASP A 161 3.19 2.82 24.98
#